data_AF-A0A7X4WCR4-F1
#
_entry.id   AF-A0A7X4WCR4-F1
#
_cell.length_a   1.000
_cell.length_b   1.000
_cell.length_c   1.000
_cell.angle_alpha   90.00
_cell.angle_beta   90.00
_cell.angle_gamma   90.00
#
_symmetry.space_group_name_H-M   'P 1'
#
loop_
_entity.id
_entity.type
_entity.pdbx_description
1 polymer ?
#
loop_
_entity_poly.entity_id
_entity_poly.type
_entity_poly.pdbx_seq_one_letter_code
_entity_poly.pdbx_strand_id
1 'polypeptide(L)' 'MSQTFWLAVGLVLILEGLGPLLAPRGWRELIHQLSSQDDQTLRRIGGCLVVAGSVIAYIMFSQL' A
#
# COMPACT_ATOMS: atom_id res chain seq x y z
N MET A 1 -5.40 -1.07 -23.32
CA MET A 1 -4.90 -2.08 -22.34
C MET A 1 -3.57 -1.67 -21.71
N SER A 2 -2.55 -1.24 -22.47
CA SER A 2 -1.27 -0.78 -21.90
C SER A 2 -1.33 0.56 -21.16
N GLN A 3 -2.15 1.52 -21.62
CA GLN A 3 -2.28 2.84 -20.97
C GLN A 3 -2.84 2.75 -19.54
N THR A 4 -3.85 1.90 -19.30
CA THR A 4 -4.45 1.73 -17.97
C THR A 4 -3.45 1.18 -16.96
N PHE A 5 -2.57 0.26 -17.39
CA PHE A 5 -1.52 -0.28 -16.55
C PHE A 5 -0.50 0.79 -16.13
N TRP A 6 0.01 1.57 -17.10
CA TRP A 6 0.93 2.66 -16.82
C TRP A 6 0.30 3.77 -15.96
N LEU A 7 -0.99 4.04 -16.14
CA LEU A 7 -1.72 5.01 -15.33
C LEU A 7 -1.94 4.52 -13.89
N ALA A 8 -2.27 3.24 -13.70
CA ALA A 8 -2.37 2.64 -12.37
C ALA A 8 -1.02 2.66 -11.62
N VAL A 9 0.07 2.31 -12.31
CA VAL A 9 1.43 2.40 -11.75
C VAL A 9 1.80 3.85 -11.40
N GLY A 10 1.46 4.80 -12.27
CA GLY A 10 1.67 6.23 -12.01
C GLY A 10 0.92 6.72 -10.77
N LEU A 11 -0.35 6.33 -10.60
CA LEU A 11 -1.14 6.69 -9.42
C LEU A 11 -0.59 6.07 -8.13
N VAL A 12 -0.13 4.82 -8.16
CA VAL A 12 0.51 4.17 -7.00
C VAL A 12 1.78 4.91 -6.60
N LEU A 13 2.61 5.30 -7.56
CA LEU A 13 3.83 6.08 -7.30
C LEU A 13 3.54 7.48 -6.74
N ILE A 14 2.50 8.15 -7.25
CA ILE A 14 2.05 9.44 -6.72
C ILE A 14 1.60 9.27 -5.26
N LEU A 15 0.79 8.26 -4.96
CA LEU A 15 0.34 7.96 -3.59
C LEU A 15 1.50 7.63 -2.64
N GLU A 16 2.40 6.75 -3.05
CA GLU A 16 3.60 6.39 -2.27
C GLU A 16 4.53 7.60 -2.05
N GLY A 17 4.71 8.45 -3.07
CA GLY A 17 5.55 9.65 -2.98
C GLY A 17 4.90 10.79 -2.18
N LEU A 18 3.57 10.86 -2.12
CA LEU A 18 2.84 11.92 -1.41
C LEU A 18 3.05 11.88 0.11
N GLY A 19 3.13 10.69 0.71
CA GLY A 19 3.39 10.50 2.13
C GLY A 19 4.66 11.22 2.63
N PRO A 20 5.85 10.88 2.08
CA PRO A 20 7.11 11.53 2.45
C PRO A 20 7.19 13.00 1.99
N LEU A 21 6.50 13.39 0.92
CA LEU A 21 6.56 14.74 0.36
C LEU A 21 5.70 15.76 1.13
N LEU A 22 4.53 15.36 1.64
CA LEU A 22 3.67 16.23 2.45
C LEU A 22 4.11 16.35 3.91
N ALA A 23 4.54 15.25 4.53
CA ALA A 23 4.82 15.23 5.97
C ALA A 23 5.99 14.30 6.31
N PRO A 24 7.24 14.66 5.97
CA PRO A 24 8.39 13.78 6.16
C PRO A 24 8.63 13.39 7.63
N ARG A 25 8.31 14.29 8.58
CA ARG A 25 8.43 14.00 10.03
C ARG A 25 7.32 13.08 10.52
N GLY A 26 6.06 13.36 10.16
CA GLY A 26 4.92 12.54 10.55
C GLY A 26 4.99 11.14 9.95
N TRP A 27 5.39 11.03 8.68
CA TRP A 27 5.60 9.76 7.99
C TRP A 27 6.70 8.92 8.63
N ARG A 28 7.82 9.55 9.00
CA ARG A 28 8.93 8.86 9.68
C ARG A 28 8.53 8.37 11.07
N GLU A 29 7.77 9.16 11.82
CA GLU A 29 7.23 8.77 13.12
C GLU A 29 6.25 7.58 12.98
N LEU A 30 5.40 7.60 11.94
CA LEU A 30 4.44 6.52 11.63
C LEU A 30 5.17 5.21 11.31
N ILE A 31 6.18 5.27 10.45
CA ILE A 31 7.03 4.11 10.13
C ILE A 31 7.78 3.64 11.38
N HIS A 32 8.30 4.56 12.20
CA HIS A 32 9.01 4.22 13.42
C HIS A 32 8.10 3.49 14.41
N GLN A 33 6.88 4.00 14.61
CA GLN A 33 5.86 3.35 15.44
C GLN A 33 5.49 1.96 14.88
N LEU A 34 5.31 1.83 13.57
CA LEU A 34 5.07 0.54 12.91
C LEU A 34 6.25 -0.44 13.06
N SER A 35 7.49 0.05 13.01
CA SER A 35 8.70 -0.76 13.17
C SER A 35 8.99 -1.13 14.63
N SER A 36 8.47 -0.35 15.58
CA SER A 36 8.56 -0.65 17.02
C SER A 36 7.50 -1.65 17.50
N GLN A 37 6.51 -1.95 16.67
CA GLN A 37 5.52 -2.98 16.94
C GLN A 37 6.13 -4.38 16.77
N ASP A 38 5.66 -5.32 17.56
CA ASP A 38 6.10 -6.72 17.52
C ASP A 38 5.98 -7.30 16.09
N ASP A 39 7.00 -8.06 15.67
CA ASP A 39 7.10 -8.64 14.31
C ASP A 39 5.86 -9.45 13.94
N GLN A 40 5.20 -10.05 14.94
CA GLN A 40 3.97 -10.79 14.76
C GLN A 40 2.78 -9.91 14.37
N THR A 41 2.68 -8.70 14.92
CA THR A 41 1.65 -7.71 14.57
C THR A 41 1.90 -7.15 13.19
N LEU A 42 3.16 -6.83 12.87
CA LEU A 42 3.53 -6.33 11.54
C LEU A 42 3.22 -7.37 10.45
N ARG A 43 3.51 -8.66 10.70
CA ARG A 43 3.12 -9.77 9.80
C ARG A 43 1.61 -9.93 9.66
N ARG A 44 0.83 -9.74 10.73
CA ARG A 44 -0.64 -9.83 10.66
C ARG A 44 -1.22 -8.68 9.84
N ILE A 45 -0.74 -7.45 10.06
CA ILE A 45 -1.17 -6.27 9.28
C ILE A 45 -0.80 -6.47 7.81
N GLY A 46 0.45 -6.82 7.51
CA GLY A 46 0.89 -7.10 6.14
C GLY A 46 0.10 -8.25 5.50
N GLY A 47 -0.15 -9.33 6.24
CA GLY A 47 -0.97 -10.46 5.79
C GLY A 47 -2.41 -10.05 5.48
N CYS A 48 -3.05 -9.25 6.34
CA CYS A 48 -4.38 -8.71 6.09
C CYS A 48 -4.42 -7.81 4.85
N LEU A 49 -3.42 -6.95 4.65
CA LEU A 49 -3.32 -6.12 3.44
C LEU A 49 -3.18 -6.98 2.18
N VAL A 50 -2.33 -8.01 2.20
CA VAL A 50 -2.15 -8.92 1.07
C VAL A 50 -3.46 -9.65 0.76
N VAL A 51 -4.14 -10.19 1.77
CA VAL A 51 -5.41 -10.90 1.57
C VAL A 51 -6.49 -9.95 1.05
N ALA A 52 -6.65 -8.77 1.65
CA ALA A 52 -7.63 -7.77 1.19
C ALA A 52 -7.34 -7.32 -0.25
N GLY A 53 -6.07 -7.03 -0.57
CA GLY A 53 -5.64 -6.66 -1.91
C GLY A 53 -5.88 -7.77 -2.93
N SER A 54 -5.56 -9.03 -2.58
CA SER A 54 -5.82 -10.19 -3.44
C SER A 54 -7.32 -10.42 -3.66
N VAL A 55 -8.16 -10.23 -2.64
CA VAL A 55 -9.62 -10.34 -2.79
C VAL A 55 -10.16 -9.26 -3.72
N ILE A 56 -9.74 -8.00 -3.53
CA ILE A 56 -10.14 -6.89 -4.41
C ILE A 56 -9.68 -7.14 -5.85
N ALA A 57 -8.43 -7.56 -6.04
CA ALA A 57 -7.88 -7.87 -7.35
C ALA A 57 -8.62 -9.03 -8.02
N TYR A 58 -8.93 -10.10 -7.26
CA TYR A 58 -9.71 -11.23 -7.76
C TYR A 58 -11.11 -10.80 -8.19
N ILE A 59 -11.80 -9.99 -7.38
CA ILE A 59 -13.13 -9.47 -7.70
C ILE A 59 -13.07 -8.59 -8.95
N MET A 60 -12.17 -7.61 -9.01
CA MET A 60 -12.03 -6.75 -10.20
C MET A 60 -11.66 -7.54 -11.46
N PHE A 61 -10.77 -8.52 -11.34
CA PHE A 61 -10.38 -9.37 -12.46
C PHE A 61 -11.53 -10.28 -12.92
N SER A 62 -12.35 -10.77 -12.01
CA SER A 62 -13.53 -11.59 -12.35
C SER A 62 -14.67 -10.81 -13.04
N GLN A 63 -14.65 -9.47 -12.95
CA GLN A 63 -15.67 -8.59 -13.53
C GLN A 63 -15.26 -8.02 -14.92
N LEU A 64 -14.06 -8.35 -15.39
CA LEU A 64 -13.49 -7.97 -16.69
C LEU A 64 -13.63 -9.11 -17.70
#